data_AF-A0A937UFB2-F1
#
_entry.id   AF-A0A937UFB2-F1
#
_cell.length_a   1.000
_cell.length_b   1.000
_cell.length_c   1.000
_cell.angle_alpha   90.00
_cell.angle_beta   90.00
_cell.angle_gamma   90.00
#
_symmetry.space_group_name_H-M   'P 1'
#
loop_
_entity.id
_entity.type
_entity.pdbx_description
1 polymer ?
#
loop_
_entity_poly.entity_id
_entity_poly.type
_entity_poly.pdbx_seq_one_letter_code
_entity_poly.pdbx_strand_id
1 'polypeptide(L)'
;MQKHIAKEKTKRLALTTALVAVVALASQDKIKDRSAYEFFKGLDANGKPIWTSDVKEIHPVFTDSNGASTGGVVYNPGIKRYILTSFHTGPGQLGIFDAPEPWGPWTTVAYYDSWGNMGTADFGLNCDFPQKWMGTDGLTMWCVFSVYGDGAKKGINGHDKFNLVKATLSYVNYEERWVAAHPTNNAGGIASCEHLVLQPF
;
A
#
# COMPACT_ATOMS: atom_id res chain seq x y z
N MET A 1 32.89 26.05 -44.24
CA MET A 1 32.52 25.75 -42.84
C MET A 1 31.41 24.69 -42.89
N GLN A 2 31.77 23.41 -42.76
CA GLN A 2 30.95 22.25 -43.13
C GLN A 2 30.29 21.60 -41.91
N LYS A 3 29.03 21.15 -42.10
CA LYS A 3 28.24 20.12 -41.36
C LYS A 3 27.63 20.58 -40.02
N HIS A 4 26.32 20.84 -39.93
CA HIS A 4 25.23 19.85 -39.79
C HIS A 4 25.59 18.70 -38.83
N ILE A 5 24.97 18.67 -37.64
CA ILE A 5 24.37 17.48 -36.99
C ILE A 5 23.49 17.98 -35.84
N ALA A 6 22.23 17.60 -35.91
CA ALA A 6 21.18 17.81 -34.93
C ALA A 6 21.59 17.31 -33.53
N LYS A 7 21.28 18.11 -32.50
CA LYS A 7 21.05 17.60 -31.14
C LYS A 7 19.56 17.51 -30.88
N GLU A 8 18.93 16.64 -31.66
CA GLU A 8 17.70 15.96 -31.29
C GLU A 8 18.12 14.59 -30.73
N LYS A 9 17.40 14.10 -29.69
CA LYS A 9 17.77 13.04 -28.72
C LYS A 9 18.55 13.60 -27.54
N THR A 10 17.94 13.75 -26.37
CA THR A 10 17.35 12.63 -25.62
C THR A 10 16.26 13.18 -24.70
N LYS A 11 15.00 13.14 -25.13
CA LYS A 11 13.91 12.99 -24.16
C LYS A 11 14.10 11.59 -23.59
N ARG A 12 14.84 11.48 -22.48
CA ARG A 12 14.72 10.30 -21.62
C ARG A 12 13.28 10.34 -21.17
N LEU A 13 12.46 9.50 -21.79
CA LEU A 13 11.28 8.97 -21.14
C LEU A 13 11.85 8.27 -19.91
N ALA A 14 12.00 9.01 -18.81
CA ALA A 14 12.05 8.39 -17.51
C ALA A 14 10.66 7.77 -17.39
N LEU A 15 10.55 6.53 -17.87
CA LEU A 15 9.62 5.58 -17.31
C LEU A 15 10.14 5.40 -15.87
N THR A 16 9.87 6.39 -15.00
CA THR A 16 9.83 6.15 -13.57
C THR A 16 8.91 4.96 -13.48
N THR A 17 9.50 3.82 -13.13
CA THR A 17 8.76 2.61 -12.86
C THR A 17 7.97 2.94 -11.60
N ALA A 18 6.85 3.66 -11.76
CA ALA A 18 5.80 3.63 -10.79
C ALA A 18 5.48 2.14 -10.69
N LEU A 19 5.81 1.52 -9.56
CA LEU A 19 5.28 0.21 -9.29
C LEU A 19 3.78 0.41 -9.19
N VAL A 20 3.07 -0.21 -10.12
CA VAL A 20 1.65 -0.01 -10.31
C VAL A 20 0.94 -1.22 -9.72
N ALA A 21 -0.03 -1.00 -8.83
CA ALA A 21 -0.99 -2.05 -8.51
C ALA A 21 -1.95 -2.22 -9.69
N VAL A 22 -2.25 -3.48 -10.03
CA VAL A 22 -3.22 -3.85 -11.06
C VAL A 22 -4.22 -4.83 -10.48
N VAL A 23 -5.46 -4.80 -10.97
CA VAL A 23 -6.48 -5.77 -10.59
C VAL A 23 -6.66 -6.78 -11.71
N ALA A 24 -6.63 -8.06 -11.35
CA ALA A 24 -6.98 -9.15 -12.25
C ALA A 24 -8.12 -9.98 -11.63
N LEU A 25 -9.09 -10.36 -12.45
CA LEU A 25 -10.24 -11.17 -12.05
C LEU A 25 -10.24 -12.48 -12.82
N ALA A 26 -10.62 -13.56 -12.17
CA ALA A 26 -10.90 -14.85 -12.77
C ALA A 26 -12.00 -15.56 -11.99
N SER A 27 -12.76 -16.43 -12.66
CA SER A 27 -13.73 -17.29 -11.98
C SER A 27 -13.00 -18.26 -11.03
N GLN A 28 -13.60 -18.56 -9.88
CA GLN A 28 -12.99 -19.39 -8.83
C GLN A 28 -12.60 -20.79 -9.34
N ASP A 29 -13.41 -21.38 -10.21
CA ASP A 29 -13.17 -22.69 -10.85
C ASP A 29 -12.08 -22.64 -11.94
N LYS A 30 -11.60 -21.44 -12.33
CA LYS A 30 -10.65 -21.23 -13.42
C LYS A 30 -9.38 -20.49 -13.02
N ILE A 31 -9.07 -20.35 -11.73
CA ILE A 31 -7.84 -19.68 -11.24
C ILE A 31 -6.54 -20.25 -11.85
N LYS A 32 -6.53 -21.52 -12.29
CA LYS A 32 -5.36 -22.13 -12.94
C LYS A 32 -5.27 -21.87 -14.44
N ASP A 33 -6.33 -21.37 -15.05
CA ASP A 33 -6.40 -21.09 -16.48
C ASP A 33 -6.04 -19.63 -16.74
N ARG A 34 -4.87 -19.40 -17.34
CA ARG A 34 -4.39 -18.05 -17.66
C ARG A 34 -5.37 -17.29 -18.57
N SER A 35 -6.11 -17.99 -19.44
CA SER A 35 -7.06 -17.35 -20.37
C SER A 35 -8.33 -16.86 -19.69
N ALA A 36 -8.60 -17.30 -18.46
CA ALA A 36 -9.75 -16.86 -17.67
C ALA A 36 -9.51 -15.53 -16.94
N TYR A 37 -8.30 -14.97 -17.03
CA TYR A 37 -7.95 -13.72 -16.37
C TYR A 37 -8.31 -12.51 -17.24
N GLU A 38 -9.04 -11.59 -16.64
CA GLU A 38 -9.26 -10.26 -17.17
C GLU A 38 -8.59 -9.22 -16.27
N PHE A 39 -8.14 -8.12 -16.84
CA PHE A 39 -7.40 -7.07 -16.17
C PHE A 39 -8.16 -5.75 -16.23
N PHE A 40 -8.01 -4.94 -15.19
CA PHE A 40 -8.62 -3.62 -15.15
C PHE A 40 -8.00 -2.70 -16.21
N LYS A 41 -8.85 -2.12 -17.07
CA LYS A 41 -8.49 -1.19 -18.15
C LYS A 41 -8.83 0.27 -17.84
N GLY A 42 -9.68 0.51 -16.85
CA GLY A 42 -10.17 1.84 -16.51
C GLY A 42 -11.65 1.84 -16.18
N LEU A 43 -12.24 3.02 -16.12
CA LEU A 43 -13.65 3.23 -15.87
C LEU A 43 -14.35 3.73 -17.14
N ASP A 44 -15.60 3.32 -17.33
CA ASP A 44 -16.49 3.91 -18.33
C ASP A 44 -17.02 5.27 -17.87
N ALA A 45 -17.81 5.94 -18.73
CA ALA A 45 -18.41 7.24 -18.43
C ALA A 45 -19.35 7.25 -17.21
N ASN A 46 -19.80 6.08 -16.75
CA ASN A 46 -20.67 5.90 -15.58
C ASN A 46 -19.88 5.43 -14.34
N GLY A 47 -18.55 5.37 -14.41
CA GLY A 47 -17.71 4.91 -13.30
C GLY A 47 -17.67 3.39 -13.13
N LYS A 48 -18.10 2.60 -14.13
CA LYS A 48 -18.03 1.12 -14.06
C LYS A 48 -16.69 0.61 -14.56
N PRO A 49 -16.12 -0.45 -13.95
CA PRO A 49 -14.86 -1.03 -14.38
C PRO A 49 -14.97 -1.65 -15.77
N ILE A 50 -14.00 -1.34 -16.61
CA ILE A 50 -13.78 -1.96 -17.91
C ILE A 50 -12.70 -3.03 -17.74
N TRP A 51 -12.97 -4.22 -18.25
CA TRP A 51 -12.09 -5.38 -18.20
C TRP A 51 -11.54 -5.70 -19.59
N THR A 52 -10.28 -6.14 -19.65
CA THR A 52 -9.62 -6.53 -20.89
C THR A 52 -8.81 -7.81 -20.68
N SER A 53 -8.75 -8.67 -21.68
CA SER A 53 -7.83 -9.80 -21.70
C SER A 53 -6.44 -9.42 -22.25
N ASP A 54 -6.29 -8.23 -22.85
CA ASP A 54 -5.01 -7.77 -23.40
C ASP A 54 -4.19 -7.06 -22.32
N VAL A 55 -3.06 -7.68 -21.94
CA VAL A 55 -2.13 -7.14 -20.95
C VAL A 55 -1.54 -5.78 -21.34
N LYS A 56 -1.58 -5.40 -22.62
CA LYS A 56 -1.10 -4.09 -23.10
C LYS A 56 -2.07 -2.95 -22.77
N GLU A 57 -3.30 -3.28 -22.42
CA GLU A 57 -4.35 -2.30 -22.11
C GLU A 57 -4.59 -2.13 -20.60
N ILE A 58 -3.75 -2.75 -19.75
CA ILE A 58 -3.87 -2.66 -18.29
C ILE A 58 -3.64 -1.22 -17.83
N HIS A 59 -4.51 -0.75 -16.94
CA HIS A 59 -4.37 0.56 -16.33
C HIS A 59 -3.99 0.46 -14.84
N PRO A 60 -3.10 1.33 -14.34
CA PRO A 60 -2.84 1.43 -12.91
C PRO A 60 -4.10 1.69 -12.10
N VAL A 61 -4.23 1.01 -10.95
CA VAL A 61 -5.26 1.33 -9.97
C VAL A 61 -4.73 2.15 -8.80
N PHE A 62 -3.42 2.16 -8.56
CA PHE A 62 -2.79 2.94 -7.49
C PHE A 62 -1.46 3.52 -7.94
N THR A 63 -1.22 4.77 -7.57
CA THR A 63 0.05 5.49 -7.74
C THR A 63 0.25 6.42 -6.55
N ASP A 64 1.49 6.57 -6.11
CA ASP A 64 1.85 7.50 -5.05
C ASP A 64 3.06 8.34 -5.49
N SER A 65 3.06 9.64 -5.16
CA SER A 65 4.10 10.58 -5.60
C SER A 65 5.46 10.31 -4.97
N ASN A 66 5.50 9.64 -3.81
CA ASN A 66 6.75 9.23 -3.16
C ASN A 66 7.16 7.81 -3.60
N GLY A 67 6.59 7.32 -4.69
CA GLY A 67 6.75 5.96 -5.21
C GLY A 67 5.79 4.98 -4.54
N ALA A 68 5.61 3.82 -5.13
CA ALA A 68 4.93 2.70 -4.48
C ALA A 68 5.86 1.48 -4.57
N SER A 69 5.86 0.65 -3.55
CA SER A 69 6.72 -0.53 -3.45
C SER A 69 5.96 -1.67 -2.80
N THR A 70 6.69 -2.65 -2.29
CA THR A 70 6.16 -3.86 -1.68
C THR A 70 5.16 -3.55 -0.56
N GLY A 71 4.07 -4.29 -0.55
CA GLY A 71 2.93 -4.17 0.35
C GLY A 71 1.82 -5.12 -0.06
N GLY A 72 0.63 -4.92 0.49
CA GLY A 72 -0.51 -5.81 0.27
C GLY A 72 -1.83 -5.06 0.19
N VAL A 73 -2.82 -5.68 -0.45
CA VAL A 73 -4.21 -5.23 -0.46
C VAL A 73 -5.08 -6.29 0.20
N VAL A 74 -5.94 -5.87 1.12
CA VAL A 74 -6.92 -6.73 1.79
C VAL A 74 -8.27 -6.06 1.90
N TYR A 75 -9.35 -6.83 1.83
CA TYR A 75 -10.68 -6.31 2.12
C TYR A 75 -10.98 -6.40 3.63
N ASN A 76 -11.38 -5.27 4.22
CA ASN A 76 -11.88 -5.20 5.58
C ASN A 76 -13.42 -5.20 5.55
N PRO A 77 -14.07 -6.32 5.93
CA PRO A 77 -15.52 -6.47 5.85
C PRO A 77 -16.29 -5.65 6.89
N GLY A 78 -15.68 -5.31 8.03
CA GLY A 78 -16.34 -4.55 9.08
C GLY A 78 -16.64 -3.11 8.68
N ILE A 79 -15.75 -2.53 7.87
CA ILE A 79 -15.88 -1.16 7.36
C ILE A 79 -16.19 -1.08 5.87
N LYS A 80 -16.21 -2.24 5.19
CA LYS A 80 -16.45 -2.40 3.75
C LYS A 80 -15.48 -1.59 2.87
N ARG A 81 -14.20 -1.65 3.20
CA ARG A 81 -13.13 -0.96 2.46
C ARG A 81 -11.99 -1.91 2.14
N TYR A 82 -11.33 -1.67 1.02
CA TYR A 82 -10.01 -2.24 0.74
C TYR A 82 -8.96 -1.42 1.46
N ILE A 83 -8.01 -2.08 2.09
CA ILE A 83 -6.85 -1.48 2.75
C ILE A 83 -5.62 -1.87 1.94
N LEU A 84 -4.86 -0.87 1.49
CA LEU A 84 -3.59 -1.02 0.79
C LEU A 84 -2.46 -0.53 1.69
N THR A 85 -1.37 -1.28 1.75
CA THR A 85 -0.10 -0.83 2.33
C THR A 85 0.95 -0.70 1.23
N SER A 86 1.84 0.26 1.38
CA SER A 86 3.00 0.41 0.51
C SER A 86 4.17 0.93 1.32
N PHE A 87 5.28 0.23 1.29
CA PHE A 87 6.55 0.87 1.65
C PHE A 87 7.03 1.79 0.52
N HIS A 88 7.93 2.70 0.86
CA HIS A 88 8.62 3.58 -0.09
C HIS A 88 10.12 3.25 -0.12
N THR A 89 10.99 4.22 0.12
CA THR A 89 12.46 3.99 0.02
C THR A 89 13.00 3.16 1.17
N GLY A 90 12.46 3.28 2.38
CA GLY A 90 13.03 2.62 3.57
C GLY A 90 11.99 1.98 4.51
N PRO A 91 12.45 1.25 5.53
CA PRO A 91 11.61 0.49 6.46
C PRO A 91 10.76 1.38 7.37
N GLY A 92 11.14 2.64 7.57
CA GLY A 92 10.32 3.64 8.26
C GLY A 92 9.29 4.33 7.35
N GLN A 93 9.38 4.18 6.03
CA GLN A 93 8.53 4.92 5.10
C GLN A 93 7.35 4.06 4.65
N LEU A 94 6.21 4.21 5.33
CA LEU A 94 5.02 3.38 5.16
C LEU A 94 3.79 4.25 4.88
N GLY A 95 3.16 4.01 3.73
CA GLY A 95 1.82 4.48 3.40
C GLY A 95 0.77 3.41 3.67
N ILE A 96 -0.37 3.82 4.22
CA ILE A 96 -1.59 3.03 4.37
C ILE A 96 -2.70 3.82 3.68
N PHE A 97 -3.47 3.14 2.83
CA PHE A 97 -4.49 3.73 1.99
C PHE A 97 -5.76 2.88 2.04
N ASP A 98 -6.88 3.46 1.68
CA ASP A 98 -8.14 2.76 1.59
C ASP A 98 -8.96 3.13 0.34
N ALA A 99 -9.85 2.23 -0.07
CA ALA A 99 -10.74 2.45 -1.21
C ALA A 99 -12.07 1.72 -1.04
N PRO A 100 -13.16 2.22 -1.66
CA PRO A 100 -14.45 1.51 -1.69
C PRO A 100 -14.40 0.28 -2.59
N GLU A 101 -13.60 0.35 -3.66
CA GLU A 101 -13.47 -0.68 -4.69
C GLU A 101 -12.00 -1.06 -4.86
N PRO A 102 -11.67 -2.27 -5.35
CA PRO A 102 -10.29 -2.73 -5.48
C PRO A 102 -9.50 -1.94 -6.53
N TRP A 103 -10.18 -1.16 -7.38
CA TRP A 103 -9.56 -0.24 -8.35
C TRP A 103 -9.55 1.22 -7.88
N GLY A 104 -9.93 1.52 -6.63
CA GLY A 104 -9.99 2.88 -6.10
C GLY A 104 -11.38 3.53 -6.18
N PRO A 105 -11.48 4.86 -6.01
CA PRO A 105 -10.38 5.77 -5.74
C PRO A 105 -9.72 5.49 -4.39
N TRP A 106 -8.39 5.54 -4.35
CA TRP A 106 -7.62 5.35 -3.12
C TRP A 106 -7.46 6.67 -2.37
N THR A 107 -7.66 6.61 -1.06
CA THR A 107 -7.46 7.72 -0.11
C THR A 107 -6.41 7.36 0.92
N THR A 108 -5.62 8.34 1.36
CA THR A 108 -4.60 8.13 2.39
C THR A 108 -5.24 7.95 3.75
N VAL A 109 -4.89 6.86 4.41
CA VAL A 109 -5.28 6.55 5.78
C VAL A 109 -4.22 7.02 6.76
N ALA A 110 -2.98 6.61 6.51
CA ALA A 110 -1.83 7.02 7.30
C ALA A 110 -0.60 7.09 6.42
N TYR A 111 0.32 7.97 6.75
CA TYR A 111 1.55 8.14 5.99
C TYR A 111 2.69 8.47 6.94
N TYR A 112 3.76 7.72 6.83
CA TYR A 112 4.88 7.79 7.76
C TYR A 112 6.20 7.89 7.02
N ASP A 113 7.08 8.78 7.50
CA ASP A 113 8.48 8.83 7.10
C ASP A 113 9.40 8.03 8.02
N SER A 114 8.97 7.79 9.27
CA SER A 114 9.77 7.15 10.33
C SER A 114 8.92 6.22 11.21
N TRP A 115 8.10 5.39 10.58
CA TRP A 115 7.28 4.39 11.25
C TRP A 115 8.12 3.50 12.19
N GLY A 116 7.68 3.38 13.45
CA GLY A 116 8.42 2.68 14.50
C GLY A 116 9.80 3.25 14.81
N ASN A 117 10.05 4.54 14.50
CA ASN A 117 11.38 5.17 14.57
C ASN A 117 12.46 4.43 13.75
N MET A 118 12.04 3.71 12.70
CA MET A 118 12.96 3.07 11.77
C MET A 118 13.51 4.08 10.76
N GLY A 119 14.64 3.72 10.13
CA GLY A 119 15.33 4.57 9.17
C GLY A 119 14.61 4.70 7.82
N THR A 120 15.04 5.68 7.04
CA THR A 120 14.54 5.99 5.68
C THR A 120 15.33 5.32 4.56
N ALA A 121 16.37 4.56 4.90
CA ALA A 121 17.18 3.78 3.96
C ALA A 121 17.06 2.28 4.27
N ASP A 122 17.40 1.45 3.28
CA ASP A 122 17.23 -0.01 3.24
C ASP A 122 15.84 -0.46 2.78
N PHE A 123 15.21 -1.47 3.39
CA PHE A 123 14.06 -2.12 2.78
C PHE A 123 12.89 -2.32 3.74
N GLY A 124 11.72 -1.80 3.36
CA GLY A 124 10.45 -2.34 3.79
C GLY A 124 10.05 -3.51 2.87
N LEU A 125 9.71 -4.66 3.45
CA LEU A 125 9.44 -5.87 2.68
C LEU A 125 7.94 -6.16 2.58
N ASN A 126 7.22 -6.25 3.69
CA ASN A 126 5.77 -6.42 3.66
C ASN A 126 5.13 -5.80 4.89
N CYS A 127 3.89 -5.32 4.77
CA CYS A 127 2.99 -5.08 5.90
C CYS A 127 1.60 -5.52 5.48
N ASP A 128 1.19 -6.68 5.96
CA ASP A 128 -0.06 -7.31 5.58
C ASP A 128 -1.00 -7.34 6.77
N PHE A 129 -2.29 -7.11 6.54
CA PHE A 129 -3.34 -7.25 7.55
C PHE A 129 -4.17 -8.51 7.26
N PRO A 130 -3.87 -9.68 7.84
CA PRO A 130 -4.65 -10.88 7.59
C PRO A 130 -6.11 -10.66 8.00
N GLN A 131 -7.05 -10.87 7.07
CA GLN A 131 -8.48 -10.63 7.32
C GLN A 131 -9.01 -11.45 8.52
N LYS A 132 -8.47 -12.67 8.74
CA LYS A 132 -8.84 -13.52 9.88
C LYS A 132 -8.47 -12.93 11.24
N TRP A 133 -7.59 -11.94 11.28
CA TRP A 133 -7.17 -11.28 12.50
C TRP A 133 -7.84 -9.91 12.67
N MET A 134 -8.79 -9.54 11.81
CA MET A 134 -9.58 -8.34 12.02
C MET A 134 -10.67 -8.58 13.07
N GLY A 135 -10.95 -7.57 13.91
CA GLY A 135 -12.14 -7.53 14.74
C GLY A 135 -13.40 -7.57 13.88
N THR A 136 -14.51 -8.02 14.46
CA THR A 136 -15.80 -8.12 13.75
C THR A 136 -16.32 -6.76 13.26
N ASP A 137 -15.98 -5.70 13.99
CA ASP A 137 -16.26 -4.30 13.61
C ASP A 137 -15.30 -3.76 12.54
N GLY A 138 -14.21 -4.48 12.23
CA GLY A 138 -13.16 -4.04 11.32
C GLY A 138 -12.29 -2.91 11.87
N LEU A 139 -12.53 -2.42 13.09
CA LEU A 139 -11.82 -1.28 13.65
C LEU A 139 -10.52 -1.68 14.32
N THR A 140 -10.40 -2.94 14.75
CA THR A 140 -9.13 -3.49 15.24
C THR A 140 -8.54 -4.45 14.21
N MET A 141 -7.28 -4.25 13.84
CA MET A 141 -6.54 -5.12 12.92
C MET A 141 -5.13 -5.39 13.45
N TRP A 142 -4.44 -6.38 12.91
CA TRP A 142 -3.04 -6.66 13.23
C TRP A 142 -2.22 -6.74 11.94
N CYS A 143 -1.22 -5.89 11.78
CA CYS A 143 -0.27 -5.98 10.66
C CYS A 143 0.88 -6.93 11.04
N VAL A 144 1.12 -7.90 10.16
CA VAL A 144 2.36 -8.69 10.13
C VAL A 144 3.30 -8.01 9.16
N PHE A 145 4.52 -7.73 9.59
CA PHE A 145 5.48 -7.05 8.73
C PHE A 145 6.91 -7.56 8.87
N SER A 146 7.67 -7.34 7.81
CA SER A 146 9.09 -7.61 7.72
C SER A 146 9.81 -6.43 7.09
N VAL A 147 10.99 -6.16 7.61
CA VAL A 147 11.86 -5.04 7.26
C VAL A 147 13.31 -5.51 7.36
N TYR A 148 14.19 -4.94 6.54
CA TYR A 148 15.59 -5.36 6.44
C TYR A 148 16.53 -4.16 6.39
N GLY A 149 17.75 -4.36 6.90
CA GLY A 149 18.85 -3.40 6.86
C GLY A 149 19.08 -2.64 8.15
N ASP A 150 20.06 -1.74 8.13
CA ASP A 150 20.46 -0.95 9.30
C ASP A 150 19.40 0.08 9.69
N GLY A 151 18.63 0.60 8.73
CA GLY A 151 17.43 1.39 8.97
C GLY A 151 16.40 0.62 9.80
N ALA A 152 16.25 -0.69 9.56
CA ALA A 152 15.31 -1.53 10.30
C ALA A 152 15.79 -1.86 11.72
N LYS A 153 17.09 -1.73 12.02
CA LYS A 153 17.65 -1.92 13.38
C LYS A 153 17.39 -0.74 14.30
N LYS A 154 16.97 0.41 13.76
CA LYS A 154 16.61 1.60 14.53
C LYS A 154 15.22 1.47 15.15
N GLY A 155 14.96 2.22 16.21
CA GLY A 155 13.63 2.32 16.81
C GLY A 155 13.14 0.99 17.39
N ILE A 156 12.05 0.45 16.85
CA ILE A 156 11.50 -0.87 17.23
C ILE A 156 12.43 -2.05 16.88
N ASN A 157 13.54 -1.78 16.19
CA ASN A 157 14.57 -2.75 15.80
C ASN A 157 13.99 -3.91 15.00
N GLY A 158 13.10 -3.67 14.03
CA GLY A 158 12.29 -4.66 13.30
C GLY A 158 13.04 -5.64 12.39
N HIS A 159 14.36 -5.51 12.24
CA HIS A 159 15.19 -6.28 11.30
C HIS A 159 15.06 -7.81 11.47
N ASP A 160 14.75 -8.51 10.37
CA ASP A 160 14.80 -9.97 10.22
C ASP A 160 14.16 -10.77 11.36
N LYS A 161 12.94 -10.37 11.72
CA LYS A 161 12.14 -11.09 12.70
C LYS A 161 10.66 -11.04 12.36
N PHE A 162 9.89 -11.92 13.00
CA PHE A 162 8.44 -11.84 12.98
C PHE A 162 8.00 -10.60 13.77
N ASN A 163 7.48 -9.59 13.08
CA ASN A 163 6.92 -8.41 13.72
C ASN A 163 5.40 -8.40 13.59
N LEU A 164 4.74 -7.98 14.67
CA LEU A 164 3.30 -7.86 14.77
C LEU A 164 2.95 -6.53 15.44
N VAL A 165 2.03 -5.79 14.84
CA VAL A 165 1.54 -4.51 15.38
C VAL A 165 0.02 -4.46 15.32
N LYS A 166 -0.61 -4.10 16.44
CA LYS A 166 -2.05 -3.81 16.48
C LYS A 166 -2.30 -2.45 15.86
N ALA A 167 -3.19 -2.38 14.89
CA ALA A 167 -3.75 -1.15 14.34
C ALA A 167 -5.18 -0.97 14.85
N THR A 168 -5.57 0.27 15.13
CA THR A 168 -6.95 0.63 15.44
C THR A 168 -7.36 1.76 14.50
N LEU A 169 -8.49 1.59 13.83
CA LEU A 169 -9.08 2.57 12.95
C LEU A 169 -10.14 3.39 13.70
N SER A 170 -10.14 4.69 13.46
CA SER A 170 -11.18 5.60 13.95
C SER A 170 -11.71 6.44 12.79
N TYR A 171 -13.01 6.72 12.81
CA TYR A 171 -13.62 7.64 11.87
C TYR A 171 -13.14 9.06 12.14
N VAL A 172 -12.84 9.80 11.06
CA VAL A 172 -12.66 11.24 11.10
C VAL A 172 -13.84 11.83 10.32
N ASN A 173 -14.90 12.26 11.02
CA ASN A 173 -16.11 12.96 10.53
C ASN A 173 -16.63 12.59 9.12
N TYR A 174 -17.77 11.87 9.06
CA TYR A 174 -18.84 11.78 8.01
C TYR A 174 -18.58 12.08 6.51
N GLU A 175 -17.34 12.08 6.04
CA GLU A 175 -16.91 12.33 4.64
C GLU A 175 -15.97 11.19 4.15
N GLU A 176 -16.19 9.96 4.63
CA GLU A 176 -15.55 8.72 4.11
C GLU A 176 -14.01 8.64 4.17
N ARG A 177 -13.36 9.03 5.28
CA ARG A 177 -11.90 8.86 5.46
C ARG A 177 -11.52 8.09 6.73
N TRP A 178 -10.53 7.20 6.61
CA TRP A 178 -10.03 6.31 7.68
C TRP A 178 -8.61 6.72 8.13
N VAL A 179 -8.17 6.37 9.34
CA VAL A 179 -6.80 6.68 9.86
C VAL A 179 -6.21 5.50 10.66
N ALA A 180 -4.88 5.26 10.60
CA ALA A 180 -4.17 4.11 11.22
C ALA A 180 -2.89 4.51 11.98
N ALA A 181 -2.42 3.68 12.93
CA ALA A 181 -1.61 4.03 14.11
C ALA A 181 -0.11 3.64 14.18
N HIS A 182 0.71 4.43 14.91
CA HIS A 182 2.12 4.18 15.26
C HIS A 182 2.29 3.13 16.37
N PRO A 183 3.34 2.28 16.31
CA PRO A 183 3.81 1.49 17.46
C PRO A 183 4.72 2.30 18.38
N THR A 184 4.48 2.24 19.69
CA THR A 184 5.45 2.60 20.75
C THR A 184 5.89 1.34 21.51
N ASN A 185 7.15 1.33 21.93
CA ASN A 185 7.79 0.21 22.60
C ASN A 185 7.23 -0.01 24.02
N ASN A 186 6.90 -1.27 24.34
CA ASN A 186 7.12 -1.81 25.68
C ASN A 186 8.27 -2.82 25.59
N ALA A 187 9.26 -2.64 26.47
CA ALA A 187 10.41 -3.52 26.60
C ALA A 187 9.95 -4.91 27.07
N GLY A 188 9.55 -5.76 26.13
CA GLY A 188 9.06 -7.10 26.43
C GLY A 188 8.17 -7.65 25.33
N GLY A 189 8.75 -7.94 24.15
CA GLY A 189 8.24 -8.91 23.17
C GLY A 189 6.84 -8.74 22.57
N ILE A 190 6.03 -7.79 23.04
CA ILE A 190 4.68 -7.49 22.61
C ILE A 190 4.50 -5.97 22.74
N ALA A 191 4.48 -5.26 21.62
CA ALA A 191 4.11 -3.85 21.61
C ALA A 191 2.63 -3.75 22.02
N SER A 192 2.37 -3.29 23.23
CA SER A 192 1.04 -3.11 23.80
C SER A 192 0.72 -1.61 23.89
N CYS A 193 -0.40 -1.27 23.24
CA CYS A 193 -1.27 -0.08 23.28
C CYS A 193 -0.79 1.24 23.94
N GLU A 194 -1.06 2.36 23.25
CA GLU A 194 -2.15 3.29 23.61
C GLU A 194 -2.35 4.38 22.52
N HIS A 195 -3.61 4.67 22.18
CA HIS A 195 -4.17 5.78 21.38
C HIS A 195 -3.42 6.33 20.16
N LEU A 196 -4.11 6.29 19.01
CA LEU A 196 -3.77 7.15 17.88
C LEU A 196 -4.80 8.27 17.72
N VAL A 197 -4.34 9.49 18.00
CA VAL A 197 -5.04 10.73 17.70
C VAL A 197 -3.97 11.66 17.16
N LEU A 198 -4.06 12.12 15.91
CA LEU A 198 -3.29 13.28 15.47
C LEU A 198 -4.12 14.25 14.66
N GLN A 199 -3.97 15.49 15.09
CA GLN A 199 -4.62 16.74 14.77
C GLN A 199 -3.98 17.37 13.51
N PRO A 200 -4.65 18.36 12.89
CA PRO A 200 -4.35 18.81 11.53
C PRO A 200 -3.13 19.73 11.46
N PHE A 201 -2.44 19.68 10.32
CA PHE A 201 -1.96 20.87 9.61
C PHE A 201 -2.17 20.65 8.11
#